data_AF-A0A078L2K0-F1
#
_entry.id   AF-A0A078L2K0-F1
#
_cell.length_a   1.000
_cell.length_b   1.000
_cell.length_c   1.000
_cell.angle_alpha   90.00
_cell.angle_beta   90.00
_cell.angle_gamma   90.00
#
_symmetry.space_group_name_H-M   'P 1'
#
loop_
_entity.id
_entity.type
_entity.pdbx_description
1 polymer ?
#
loop_
_entity_poly.entity_id
_entity_poly.type
_entity_poly.pdbx_seq_one_letter_code
_entity_poly.pdbx_strand_id
1 'polypeptide(L)'
;MIKVSELGMHPYVPIWDKMKNFTLTRTEHSDDELWLLEHPPVYTQGQAGKAEHVLNPDAIPIVQSDRGGQVTYHGPGQLVAYVLVDIRRRNLGIRTLVSQLEQILIAVLERFQIKASIRCGAPGVYVDDKKIASIGLRVKNGCTYHGIALNVAMDLAPFQGINPCGFAKLEMTQISDFIPDVSMAEVRKVFVDSFISRFER
;
A
#
# COMPACT_ATOMS: atom_id res chain seq x y z
N MET A 1 -4.75 -16.46 13.07
CA MET A 1 -5.80 -15.43 12.96
C MET A 1 -5.13 -14.10 12.67
N ILE A 2 -5.68 -13.29 11.78
CA ILE A 2 -5.19 -11.92 11.51
C ILE A 2 -6.11 -10.92 12.21
N LYS A 3 -5.54 -10.08 13.07
CA LYS A 3 -6.27 -8.99 13.72
C LYS A 3 -6.33 -7.78 12.79
N VAL A 4 -7.54 -7.36 12.45
CA VAL A 4 -7.80 -6.20 11.60
C VAL A 4 -8.05 -4.96 12.47
N SER A 5 -7.40 -3.85 12.14
CA SER A 5 -7.56 -2.57 12.85
C SER A 5 -7.83 -1.43 11.87
N GLU A 6 -8.94 -0.72 12.06
CA GLU A 6 -9.32 0.49 11.32
C GLU A 6 -8.89 1.71 12.13
N LEU A 7 -7.85 2.43 11.67
CA LEU A 7 -7.25 3.53 12.44
C LEU A 7 -7.74 4.92 11.99
N GLY A 8 -8.40 5.04 10.84
CA GLY A 8 -8.83 6.33 10.31
C GLY A 8 -7.68 7.13 9.72
N MET A 9 -7.62 8.45 9.98
CA MET A 9 -6.60 9.33 9.39
C MET A 9 -5.49 9.64 10.40
N HIS A 10 -4.23 9.39 10.03
CA HIS A 10 -3.08 9.63 10.91
C HIS A 10 -1.85 10.15 10.16
N PRO A 11 -1.00 11.00 10.78
CA PRO A 11 0.31 11.34 10.22
C PRO A 11 1.19 10.11 10.01
N TYR A 12 2.04 10.14 8.98
CA TYR A 12 2.85 8.99 8.58
C TYR A 12 3.84 8.51 9.64
N VAL A 13 4.66 9.44 10.18
CA VAL A 13 5.79 9.10 11.06
C VAL A 13 5.35 8.34 12.33
N PRO A 14 4.32 8.78 13.10
CA PRO A 14 3.87 8.05 14.28
C PRO A 14 3.38 6.62 13.98
N ILE A 15 2.70 6.41 12.84
CA ILE A 15 2.26 5.06 12.46
C ILE A 15 3.44 4.21 12.01
N TRP A 16 4.41 4.79 11.29
CA TRP A 16 5.64 4.09 10.93
C TRP A 16 6.45 3.66 12.15
N ASP A 17 6.55 4.50 13.18
CA ASP A 17 7.19 4.13 14.44
C ASP A 17 6.44 3.01 15.17
N LYS A 18 5.10 3.04 15.17
CA LYS A 18 4.28 1.94 15.70
C LYS A 18 4.51 0.64 14.95
N MET A 19 4.58 0.68 13.61
CA MET A 19 4.87 -0.49 12.78
C MET A 19 6.23 -1.10 13.15
N LYS A 20 7.29 -0.26 13.19
CA LYS A 20 8.63 -0.70 13.55
C LYS A 20 8.66 -1.31 14.95
N ASN A 21 8.07 -0.63 15.94
CA ASN A 21 8.04 -1.12 17.31
C ASN A 21 7.32 -2.47 17.40
N PHE A 22 6.11 -2.58 16.82
CA PHE A 22 5.37 -3.82 16.76
C PHE A 22 6.23 -4.94 16.15
N THR A 23 6.78 -4.73 14.96
CA THR A 23 7.64 -5.73 14.30
C THR A 23 8.85 -6.16 15.15
N LEU A 24 9.44 -5.25 15.93
CA LEU A 24 10.61 -5.56 16.77
C LEU A 24 10.26 -6.27 18.09
N THR A 25 9.11 -5.97 18.68
CA THR A 25 8.69 -6.53 19.98
C THR A 25 7.85 -7.79 19.86
N ARG A 26 7.54 -8.23 18.63
CA ARG A 26 6.77 -9.45 18.37
C ARG A 26 7.48 -10.69 18.87
N THR A 27 6.66 -11.62 19.34
CA THR A 27 7.02 -12.98 19.72
C THR A 27 6.28 -13.99 18.84
N GLU A 28 6.63 -15.28 18.96
CA GLU A 28 5.95 -16.36 18.25
C GLU A 28 4.44 -16.45 18.53
N HIS A 29 4.01 -15.94 19.69
CA HIS A 29 2.61 -15.87 20.13
C HIS A 29 1.88 -14.60 19.69
N SER A 30 2.58 -13.63 19.09
CA SER A 30 1.95 -12.39 18.62
C SER A 30 1.14 -12.67 17.35
N ASP A 31 -0.14 -12.28 17.34
CA ASP A 31 -0.97 -12.39 16.13
C ASP A 31 -0.41 -11.55 14.99
N ASP A 32 -0.78 -11.91 13.76
CA ASP A 32 -0.54 -11.05 12.60
C ASP A 32 -1.56 -9.92 12.58
N GLU A 33 -1.17 -8.75 12.10
CA GLU A 33 -2.05 -7.59 12.06
C GLU A 33 -2.18 -6.99 10.66
N LEU A 34 -3.37 -6.46 10.37
CA LEU A 34 -3.68 -5.66 9.20
C LEU A 34 -4.21 -4.30 9.67
N TRP A 35 -3.50 -3.22 9.36
CA TRP A 35 -3.92 -1.87 9.75
C TRP A 35 -4.41 -1.10 8.53
N LEU A 36 -5.64 -0.64 8.55
CA LEU A 36 -6.25 0.17 7.49
C LEU A 36 -6.37 1.62 7.96
N LEU A 37 -5.91 2.54 7.13
CA LEU A 37 -5.90 3.97 7.43
C LEU A 37 -5.73 4.83 6.18
N GLU A 38 -5.72 6.13 6.41
CA GLU A 38 -5.36 7.16 5.45
C GLU A 38 -4.29 8.07 6.06
N HIS A 39 -3.50 8.72 5.20
CA HIS A 39 -2.53 9.73 5.63
C HIS A 39 -2.94 11.12 5.13
N PRO A 40 -2.64 12.19 5.90
CA PRO A 40 -2.48 13.50 5.33
C PRO A 40 -1.44 13.49 4.19
N PRO A 41 -1.46 14.49 3.28
CA PRO A 41 -0.51 14.56 2.16
C PRO A 41 0.95 14.38 2.61
N VAL A 42 1.62 13.37 2.05
CA VAL A 42 3.02 13.05 2.36
C VAL A 42 3.68 12.30 1.21
N TYR A 43 4.89 12.70 0.86
CA TYR A 43 5.77 11.88 0.03
C TYR A 43 6.60 10.97 0.91
N THR A 44 6.73 9.71 0.51
CA THR A 44 7.65 8.78 1.16
C THR A 44 8.67 8.31 0.14
N GLN A 45 9.94 8.35 0.51
CA GLN A 45 11.05 7.86 -0.31
C GLN A 45 11.56 6.56 0.31
N GLY A 46 11.45 5.45 -0.43
CA GLY A 46 11.90 4.13 0.03
C GLY A 46 13.42 3.97 -0.07
N GLN A 47 13.93 2.80 0.33
CA GLN A 47 15.38 2.53 0.37
C GLN A 47 16.08 2.57 -1.00
N ALA A 48 15.36 2.23 -2.06
CA ALA A 48 15.87 2.34 -3.43
C ALA A 48 15.60 3.72 -4.03
N GLY A 49 14.95 4.61 -3.27
CA GLY A 49 14.56 5.96 -3.63
C GLY A 49 15.75 6.84 -3.95
N LYS A 50 15.79 7.38 -5.17
CA LYS A 50 16.73 8.44 -5.52
C LYS A 50 16.12 9.82 -5.40
N ALA A 51 16.90 10.78 -4.91
CA ALA A 51 16.45 12.17 -4.75
C ALA A 51 15.99 12.80 -6.08
N GLU A 52 16.60 12.41 -7.21
CA GLU A 52 16.25 12.85 -8.57
C GLU A 52 14.82 12.47 -9.01
N HIS A 53 14.18 11.52 -8.32
CA HIS A 53 12.78 11.16 -8.61
C HIS A 53 11.77 12.05 -7.88
N VAL A 54 12.22 12.97 -7.02
CA VAL A 54 11.39 14.04 -6.47
C VAL A 54 11.64 15.27 -7.33
N LEU A 55 10.65 15.65 -8.14
CA LEU A 55 10.79 16.70 -9.15
C LEU A 55 10.38 18.06 -8.59
N ASN A 56 9.18 18.13 -8.02
CA ASN A 56 8.65 19.31 -7.37
C ASN A 56 7.71 18.89 -6.23
N PRO A 57 8.17 18.88 -4.97
CA PRO A 57 7.36 18.45 -3.85
C PRO A 57 6.37 19.52 -3.35
N ASP A 58 6.42 20.74 -3.88
CA ASP A 58 5.68 21.91 -3.38
C ASP A 58 5.81 22.04 -1.84
N ALA A 59 4.70 22.04 -1.11
CA ALA A 59 4.64 22.12 0.35
C ALA A 59 4.46 20.76 1.05
N ILE A 60 4.42 19.65 0.31
CA ILE A 60 4.15 18.32 0.86
C ILE A 60 5.44 17.77 1.49
N PRO A 61 5.42 17.32 2.77
CA PRO A 61 6.62 16.81 3.43
C PRO A 61 7.13 15.53 2.78
N ILE A 62 8.45 15.39 2.70
CA ILE A 62 9.13 14.17 2.23
C ILE A 62 9.69 13.43 3.44
N VAL A 63 9.24 12.20 3.64
CA VAL A 63 9.74 11.30 4.69
C VAL A 63 10.64 10.23 4.07
N GLN A 64 11.86 10.14 4.58
CA GLN A 64 12.77 9.03 4.26
C GLN A 64 12.33 7.78 5.00
N SER A 65 11.76 6.82 4.26
CA SER A 65 11.18 5.58 4.79
C SER A 65 12.12 4.39 4.55
N ASP A 66 11.92 3.31 5.29
CA ASP A 66 12.69 2.08 5.15
C ASP A 66 11.99 0.99 4.32
N ARG A 67 10.84 1.30 3.70
CA ARG A 67 10.18 0.37 2.77
C ARG A 67 11.00 0.15 1.51
N GLY A 68 10.75 -0.98 0.86
CA GLY A 68 11.19 -1.19 -0.51
C GLY A 68 10.58 -0.17 -1.49
N GLY A 69 11.21 -0.06 -2.66
CA GLY A 69 10.78 0.81 -3.75
C GLY A 69 11.37 2.22 -3.71
N GLN A 70 10.91 3.05 -4.65
CA GLN A 70 11.35 4.42 -4.88
C GLN A 70 10.46 5.40 -4.09
N VAL A 71 10.25 6.62 -4.62
CA VAL A 71 9.28 7.60 -4.10
C VAL A 71 7.82 7.21 -4.43
N THR A 72 6.90 7.55 -3.53
CA THR A 72 5.44 7.53 -3.74
C THR A 72 4.76 8.66 -2.95
N TYR A 73 3.49 8.90 -3.25
CA TYR A 73 2.62 9.82 -2.54
C TYR A 73 1.52 9.07 -1.77
N HIS A 74 1.16 9.58 -0.59
CA HIS A 74 -0.04 9.21 0.16
C HIS A 74 -0.83 10.47 0.50
N GLY A 75 -2.17 10.37 0.50
CA GLY A 75 -3.05 11.47 0.85
C GLY A 75 -4.48 11.00 1.15
N PRO A 76 -5.37 11.92 1.56
CA PRO A 76 -6.79 11.62 1.80
C PRO A 76 -7.44 11.01 0.55
N GLY A 77 -8.32 10.02 0.76
CA GLY A 77 -8.95 9.28 -0.33
C GLY A 77 -8.14 8.10 -0.87
N GLN A 78 -6.98 7.79 -0.26
CA GLN A 78 -6.18 6.61 -0.56
C GLN A 78 -6.26 5.60 0.59
N LEU A 79 -6.72 4.38 0.31
CA LEU A 79 -6.67 3.31 1.30
C LEU A 79 -5.22 2.83 1.47
N VAL A 80 -4.66 3.05 2.66
CA VAL A 80 -3.36 2.48 3.06
C VAL A 80 -3.63 1.27 3.96
N ALA A 81 -3.10 0.12 3.57
CA ALA A 81 -3.20 -1.12 4.34
C ALA A 81 -1.81 -1.65 4.69
N TYR A 82 -1.44 -1.58 5.96
CA TYR A 82 -0.18 -2.13 6.46
C TYR A 82 -0.34 -3.59 6.85
N VAL A 83 0.54 -4.43 6.31
CA VAL A 83 0.52 -5.88 6.39
C VAL A 83 1.64 -6.33 7.32
N LEU A 84 1.30 -6.51 8.60
CA LEU A 84 2.25 -6.87 9.65
C LEU A 84 2.19 -8.37 9.94
N VAL A 85 2.79 -9.17 9.06
CA VAL A 85 2.73 -10.64 9.12
C VAL A 85 4.10 -11.25 9.44
N ASP A 86 4.12 -12.35 10.19
CA ASP A 86 5.28 -13.23 10.30
C ASP A 86 5.28 -14.19 9.10
N ILE A 87 6.15 -13.90 8.13
CA ILE A 87 6.24 -14.69 6.90
C ILE A 87 6.91 -16.05 7.14
N ARG A 88 7.71 -16.22 8.20
CA ARG A 88 8.32 -17.50 8.55
C ARG A 88 7.27 -18.44 9.11
N ARG A 89 6.47 -17.96 10.06
CA ARG A 89 5.35 -18.72 10.64
C ARG A 89 4.33 -19.16 9.58
N ARG A 90 4.13 -18.33 8.56
CA ARG A 90 3.24 -18.63 7.43
C ARG A 90 3.88 -19.44 6.31
N ASN A 91 5.17 -19.78 6.41
CA ASN A 91 5.93 -20.43 5.35
C ASN A 91 5.83 -19.69 3.99
N LEU A 92 5.86 -18.35 4.03
CA LEU A 92 5.75 -17.48 2.86
C LEU A 92 7.10 -16.84 2.53
N GLY A 93 7.44 -16.85 1.24
CA GLY A 93 8.50 -15.98 0.71
C GLY A 93 7.99 -14.55 0.49
N ILE A 94 8.87 -13.55 0.55
CA ILE A 94 8.48 -12.15 0.33
C ILE A 94 7.87 -11.92 -1.07
N ARG A 95 8.38 -12.61 -2.10
CA ARG A 95 7.84 -12.53 -3.47
C ARG A 95 6.44 -13.13 -3.54
N THR A 96 6.24 -14.28 -2.91
CA THR A 96 4.92 -14.93 -2.80
C THR A 96 3.93 -14.02 -2.08
N LEU A 97 4.34 -13.36 -1.00
CA LEU A 97 3.51 -12.40 -0.28
C LEU A 97 3.12 -11.23 -1.20
N VAL A 98 4.06 -10.61 -1.91
CA VAL A 98 3.76 -9.54 -2.87
C VAL A 98 2.76 -10.01 -3.92
N SER A 99 2.97 -11.19 -4.53
CA SER A 99 2.03 -11.74 -5.51
C SER A 99 0.65 -12.02 -4.91
N GLN A 100 0.54 -12.46 -3.66
CA GLN A 100 -0.75 -12.62 -2.99
C GLN A 100 -1.46 -11.27 -2.78
N LEU A 101 -0.72 -10.23 -2.37
CA LEU A 101 -1.26 -8.88 -2.20
C LEU A 101 -1.76 -8.30 -3.53
N GLU A 102 -1.03 -8.53 -4.63
CA GLU A 102 -1.47 -8.13 -5.97
C GLU A 102 -2.76 -8.85 -6.37
N GLN A 103 -2.89 -10.15 -6.09
CA GLN A 103 -4.10 -10.92 -6.38
C GLN A 103 -5.29 -10.47 -5.52
N ILE A 104 -5.06 -10.07 -4.26
CA ILE A 104 -6.11 -9.48 -3.42
C ILE A 104 -6.60 -8.18 -4.03
N LEU A 105 -5.69 -7.31 -4.47
CA LEU A 105 -6.05 -6.07 -5.13
C LEU A 105 -6.84 -6.29 -6.43
N ILE A 106 -6.46 -7.28 -7.25
CA ILE A 106 -7.27 -7.67 -8.42
C ILE A 106 -8.66 -8.10 -7.98
N ALA A 107 -8.77 -9.00 -7.00
CA ALA A 107 -10.06 -9.51 -6.52
C ALA A 107 -10.95 -8.39 -5.96
N VAL A 108 -10.36 -7.39 -5.28
CA VAL A 108 -11.07 -6.18 -4.81
C VAL A 108 -11.61 -5.39 -5.99
N LEU A 109 -10.76 -5.09 -6.98
CA LEU A 109 -11.15 -4.30 -8.16
C LEU A 109 -12.20 -5.01 -9.02
N GLU A 110 -12.16 -6.33 -9.12
CA GLU A 110 -13.19 -7.14 -9.78
C GLU A 110 -14.58 -6.96 -9.15
N ARG A 111 -14.68 -6.71 -7.83
CA ARG A 111 -15.97 -6.41 -7.17
C ARG A 111 -16.59 -5.10 -7.65
N PHE A 112 -15.77 -4.18 -8.12
CA PHE A 112 -16.18 -2.92 -8.72
C PHE A 112 -16.23 -3.00 -10.25
N GLN A 113 -16.12 -4.21 -10.83
CA GLN A 113 -16.08 -4.45 -12.28
C GLN A 113 -14.91 -3.75 -13.00
N ILE A 114 -13.84 -3.43 -12.26
CA ILE A 114 -12.64 -2.82 -12.80
C ILE A 114 -11.66 -3.93 -13.16
N LYS A 115 -11.40 -4.09 -14.46
CA LYS A 115 -10.45 -5.08 -14.95
C LYS A 115 -9.01 -4.59 -14.75
N ALA A 116 -8.30 -5.23 -13.83
CA ALA A 116 -6.93 -4.85 -13.49
C ALA A 116 -5.92 -5.95 -13.84
N SER A 117 -4.64 -5.58 -13.90
CA SER A 117 -3.53 -6.47 -14.25
C SER A 117 -2.28 -6.20 -13.41
N ILE A 118 -1.38 -7.19 -13.40
CA ILE A 118 -0.05 -7.11 -12.78
C ILE A 118 0.98 -7.01 -13.89
N ARG A 119 2.06 -6.27 -13.65
CA ARG A 119 3.19 -6.15 -14.57
C ARG A 119 4.42 -6.87 -14.02
N CYS A 120 5.05 -7.68 -14.86
CA CYS A 120 6.30 -8.33 -14.51
C CYS A 120 7.37 -7.28 -14.20
N GLY A 121 8.04 -7.40 -13.05
CA GLY A 121 9.11 -6.50 -12.64
C GLY A 121 8.66 -5.13 -12.10
N ALA A 122 7.36 -4.84 -12.05
CA ALA A 122 6.82 -3.58 -11.52
C ALA A 122 5.70 -3.85 -10.50
N PRO A 123 6.05 -4.07 -9.22
CA PRO A 123 5.08 -4.44 -8.19
C PRO A 123 3.92 -3.45 -8.05
N GLY A 124 2.70 -3.97 -7.93
CA GLY A 124 1.48 -3.20 -7.84
C GLY A 124 0.44 -3.62 -8.90
N VAL A 125 -0.66 -2.88 -8.97
CA VAL A 125 -1.80 -3.21 -9.84
C VAL A 125 -2.12 -2.04 -10.76
N TYR A 126 -2.51 -2.38 -12.00
CA TYR A 126 -2.65 -1.45 -13.11
C TYR A 126 -3.99 -1.64 -13.85
N VAL A 127 -4.56 -0.54 -14.34
CA VAL A 127 -5.76 -0.50 -15.20
C VAL A 127 -5.40 0.36 -16.40
N ASP A 128 -5.58 -0.18 -17.62
CA ASP A 128 -5.22 0.49 -18.88
C ASP A 128 -3.86 1.19 -18.83
N ASP A 129 -2.86 0.44 -18.37
CA ASP A 129 -1.48 0.87 -18.20
C ASP A 129 -1.19 1.94 -17.12
N LYS A 130 -2.23 2.46 -16.46
CA LYS A 130 -2.15 3.38 -15.32
C LYS A 130 -2.10 2.62 -14.01
N LYS A 131 -1.32 3.09 -13.04
CA LYS A 131 -1.19 2.41 -11.74
C LYS A 131 -2.33 2.82 -10.81
N ILE A 132 -3.06 1.86 -10.28
CA ILE A 132 -4.17 2.08 -9.33
C ILE A 132 -3.78 1.74 -7.89
N ALA A 133 -2.83 0.82 -7.71
CA ALA A 133 -2.34 0.44 -6.39
C ALA A 133 -0.83 0.20 -6.36
N SER A 134 -0.19 0.66 -5.29
CA SER A 134 1.23 0.48 -5.01
C SER A 134 1.44 -0.50 -3.88
N ILE A 135 2.51 -1.31 -3.99
CA ILE A 135 2.91 -2.26 -2.94
C ILE A 135 4.37 -1.97 -2.58
N GLY A 136 4.62 -1.76 -1.29
CA GLY A 136 5.95 -1.58 -0.74
C GLY A 136 6.00 -2.18 0.65
N LEU A 137 6.79 -3.24 0.82
CA LEU A 137 6.99 -3.93 2.08
C LEU A 137 8.42 -3.74 2.60
N ARG A 138 8.58 -3.93 3.90
CA ARG A 138 9.87 -4.13 4.56
C ARG A 138 9.82 -5.44 5.33
N VAL A 139 10.91 -6.21 5.27
CA VAL A 139 11.10 -7.41 6.08
C VAL A 139 12.18 -7.16 7.12
N LYS A 140 11.89 -7.44 8.38
CA LYS A 140 12.85 -7.43 9.50
C LYS A 140 12.57 -8.65 10.37
N ASN A 141 13.62 -9.43 10.64
CA ASN A 141 13.54 -10.64 11.49
C ASN A 141 12.49 -11.68 11.05
N GLY A 142 12.14 -11.74 9.76
CA GLY A 142 11.09 -12.63 9.25
C GLY A 142 9.66 -12.10 9.42
N CYS A 143 9.50 -10.87 9.91
CA CYS A 143 8.22 -10.17 9.99
C CYS A 143 8.17 -9.01 8.97
N THR A 144 7.00 -8.73 8.43
CA THR A 144 6.77 -7.62 7.50
C THR A 144 6.14 -6.41 8.17
N TYR A 145 6.27 -5.25 7.53
CA TYR A 145 5.48 -4.05 7.75
C TYR A 145 5.52 -3.17 6.49
N HIS A 146 4.83 -2.03 6.51
CA HIS A 146 4.31 -1.33 5.32
C HIS A 146 3.29 -2.21 4.58
N GLY A 147 3.01 -1.97 3.31
CA GLY A 147 2.01 -2.77 2.59
C GLY A 147 1.52 -2.13 1.33
N ILE A 148 0.21 -1.93 1.27
CA ILE A 148 -0.55 -1.52 0.11
C ILE A 148 -0.98 -0.06 0.23
N ALA A 149 -1.00 0.64 -0.89
CA ALA A 149 -1.68 1.91 -1.07
C ALA A 149 -2.58 1.81 -2.31
N LEU A 150 -3.90 1.78 -2.12
CA LEU A 150 -4.92 1.70 -3.16
C LEU A 150 -5.59 3.07 -3.33
N ASN A 151 -5.52 3.62 -4.54
CA ASN A 151 -6.14 4.92 -4.83
C ASN A 151 -7.65 4.74 -4.98
N VAL A 152 -8.44 5.37 -4.10
CA VAL A 152 -9.90 5.22 -4.10
C VAL A 152 -10.55 6.45 -4.72
N ALA A 153 -10.42 7.59 -4.06
CA ALA A 153 -10.99 8.87 -4.46
C ALA A 153 -10.14 10.01 -3.88
N MET A 154 -8.91 10.13 -4.38
CA MET A 154 -7.88 11.05 -3.88
C MET A 154 -7.52 12.13 -4.90
N ASP A 155 -6.85 13.18 -4.43
CA ASP A 155 -6.14 14.08 -5.34
C ASP A 155 -4.90 13.38 -5.93
N LEU A 156 -4.91 13.17 -7.24
CA LEU A 156 -3.80 12.55 -7.98
C LEU A 156 -2.76 13.57 -8.46
N ALA A 157 -3.03 14.89 -8.41
CA ALA A 157 -2.11 15.92 -8.89
C ALA A 157 -0.70 15.84 -8.27
N PRO A 158 -0.52 15.53 -6.98
CA PRO A 158 0.82 15.38 -6.37
C PRO A 158 1.69 14.30 -7.03
N PHE A 159 1.11 13.29 -7.69
CA PHE A 159 1.94 12.31 -8.41
C PHE A 159 2.71 12.92 -9.59
N GLN A 160 2.31 14.08 -10.12
CA GLN A 160 3.06 14.81 -11.15
C GLN A 160 4.35 15.44 -10.61
N GLY A 161 4.44 15.67 -9.30
CA GLY A 161 5.62 16.19 -8.61
C GLY A 161 6.73 15.14 -8.42
N ILE A 162 6.51 13.89 -8.80
CA ILE A 162 7.44 12.77 -8.59
C ILE A 162 7.51 11.85 -9.83
N ASN A 163 8.56 11.03 -9.90
CA ASN A 163 8.62 9.88 -10.79
C ASN A 163 8.26 8.61 -9.98
N PRO A 164 6.96 8.23 -9.90
CA PRO A 164 6.54 7.12 -9.06
C PRO A 164 7.19 5.82 -9.51
N CYS A 165 7.69 5.03 -8.55
CA CYS A 165 8.44 3.80 -8.83
C CYS A 165 9.68 3.99 -9.74
N GLY A 166 10.16 5.22 -9.95
CA GLY A 166 11.30 5.53 -10.82
C GLY A 166 10.97 5.55 -12.33
N PHE A 167 9.71 5.38 -12.72
CA PHE A 167 9.27 5.43 -14.10
C PHE A 167 8.80 6.84 -14.45
N ALA A 168 9.51 7.50 -15.37
CA ALA A 168 9.03 8.76 -15.94
C ALA A 168 7.70 8.53 -16.66
N LYS A 169 6.74 9.44 -16.46
CA LYS A 169 5.40 9.43 -17.10
C LYS A 169 4.51 8.25 -16.73
N LEU A 170 4.77 7.54 -15.63
CA LEU A 170 3.80 6.58 -15.13
C LEU A 170 2.57 7.34 -14.63
N GLU A 171 1.45 7.16 -15.32
CA GLU A 171 0.17 7.72 -14.91
C GLU A 171 -0.44 6.90 -13.77
N MET A 172 -1.09 7.61 -12.85
CA MET A 172 -1.87 7.02 -11.78
C MET A 172 -3.36 7.10 -12.13
N THR A 173 -4.14 6.18 -11.60
CA THR A 173 -5.61 6.18 -11.65
C THR A 173 -6.16 5.75 -10.30
N GLN A 174 -7.48 5.74 -10.15
CA GLN A 174 -8.18 5.47 -8.90
C GLN A 174 -9.56 4.86 -9.17
N ILE A 175 -10.19 4.28 -8.15
CA ILE A 175 -11.50 3.65 -8.31
C ILE A 175 -12.58 4.66 -8.75
N SER A 176 -12.52 5.90 -8.24
CA SER A 176 -13.50 6.95 -8.59
C SER A 176 -13.47 7.40 -10.04
N ASP A 177 -12.41 7.09 -10.80
CA ASP A 177 -12.37 7.33 -12.25
C ASP A 177 -13.37 6.43 -13.01
N PHE A 178 -13.75 5.29 -12.39
CA PHE A 178 -14.66 4.29 -12.96
C PHE A 178 -16.00 4.25 -12.21
N ILE A 179 -15.99 4.49 -10.90
CA ILE A 179 -17.16 4.48 -10.01
C ILE A 179 -17.21 5.81 -9.24
N PRO A 180 -17.79 6.88 -9.81
CA PRO A 180 -17.66 8.25 -9.26
C PRO A 180 -18.06 8.41 -7.79
N ASP A 181 -19.11 7.70 -7.35
CA ASP A 181 -19.65 7.80 -5.99
C ASP A 181 -19.14 6.70 -5.04
N VAL A 182 -17.99 6.08 -5.37
CA VAL A 182 -17.42 5.00 -4.54
C VAL A 182 -17.15 5.47 -3.11
N SER A 183 -17.59 4.68 -2.13
CA SER A 183 -17.34 4.99 -0.73
C SER A 183 -16.08 4.31 -0.22
N MET A 184 -15.26 5.04 0.54
CA MET A 184 -14.09 4.48 1.23
C MET A 184 -14.48 3.32 2.16
N ALA A 185 -15.64 3.40 2.81
CA ALA A 185 -16.14 2.36 3.70
C ALA A 185 -16.45 1.05 2.95
N GLU A 186 -17.06 1.13 1.76
CA GLU A 186 -17.30 -0.04 0.91
C GLU A 186 -15.98 -0.67 0.45
N VAL A 187 -15.04 0.14 -0.03
CA VAL A 187 -13.72 -0.35 -0.47
C VAL A 187 -12.97 -1.02 0.66
N ARG A 188 -12.96 -0.45 1.87
CA ARG A 188 -12.35 -1.07 3.06
C ARG A 188 -12.97 -2.42 3.38
N LYS A 189 -14.30 -2.51 3.39
CA LYS A 189 -15.02 -3.76 3.65
C LYS A 189 -14.63 -4.83 2.63
N VAL A 190 -14.72 -4.51 1.34
CA VAL A 190 -14.34 -5.44 0.27
C VAL A 190 -12.87 -5.86 0.39
N PHE A 191 -11.99 -4.91 0.68
CA PHE A 191 -10.57 -5.19 0.88
C PHE A 191 -10.32 -6.18 2.03
N VAL A 192 -10.93 -5.96 3.20
CA VAL A 192 -10.78 -6.85 4.35
C VAL A 192 -11.33 -8.25 4.03
N ASP A 193 -12.52 -8.33 3.44
CA ASP A 193 -13.14 -9.61 3.06
C ASP A 193 -12.24 -10.40 2.08
N SER A 194 -11.69 -9.73 1.06
CA SER A 194 -10.77 -10.32 0.09
C SER A 194 -9.43 -10.73 0.74
N PHE A 195 -8.91 -9.92 1.67
CA PHE A 195 -7.65 -10.18 2.34
C PHE A 195 -7.76 -11.40 3.27
N ILE A 196 -8.76 -11.42 4.15
CA ILE A 196 -8.99 -12.53 5.08
C ILE A 196 -9.28 -13.83 4.31
N SER A 197 -10.13 -13.77 3.29
CA SER A 197 -10.42 -14.93 2.43
C SER A 197 -9.18 -15.53 1.76
N ARG A 198 -8.11 -14.75 1.56
CA ARG A 198 -6.87 -15.21 0.94
C ARG A 198 -5.85 -15.71 1.96
N PHE A 199 -5.78 -15.07 3.12
CA PHE A 199 -4.75 -15.31 4.15
C PHE A 199 -5.15 -16.28 5.26
N GLU A 200 -6.44 -16.58 5.39
CA GLU A 200 -6.96 -17.54 6.38
C GLU A 200 -7.53 -18.82 5.74
N ARG A 201 -7.33 -19.00 4.43
CA ARG A 201 -7.44 -20.30 3.76
C ARG A 201 -6.16 -21.10 3.93
#